data_AF-A0A6B3HNW6-F1
#
_entry.id   AF-A0A6B3HNW6-F1
#
_cell.length_a   1.000
_cell.length_b   1.000
_cell.length_c   1.000
_cell.angle_alpha   90.00
_cell.angle_beta   90.00
_cell.angle_gamma   90.00
#
_symmetry.space_group_name_H-M   'P 1'
#
loop_
_entity.id
_entity.type
_entity.pdbx_description
1 polymer ?
#
loop_
_entity_poly.entity_id
_entity_poly.type
_entity_poly.pdbx_seq_one_letter_code
_entity_poly.pdbx_strand_id
1 'polypeptide(L)'
;GLERVRFTSPHPRDFTDDVIAAMAETPNVMPQLHMPMQSGSDRVLKAMRRSYRQERFLGIIEKVRAAMPDAAISTDIIVGFPG
;
A
#
# COMPACT_ATOMS: atom_id res chain seq x y z
N GLY A 1 2.42 23.03 15.65
CA GLY A 1 2.01 21.61 15.51
C GLY A 1 3.01 20.88 14.63
N LEU A 2 2.76 19.60 14.30
CA LEU A 2 3.60 18.83 13.37
C LEU A 2 3.40 19.33 11.93
N GLU A 3 4.49 19.71 11.25
CA GLU A 3 4.46 20.19 9.86
C GLU A 3 4.21 19.07 8.84
N ARG A 4 4.70 17.87 9.11
CA ARG A 4 4.61 16.74 8.18
C ARG A 4 4.55 15.40 8.91
N VAL A 5 3.66 14.53 8.46
CA VAL A 5 3.50 13.15 8.91
C VAL A 5 3.60 12.25 7.69
N ARG A 6 4.46 11.24 7.76
CA ARG A 6 4.62 10.23 6.70
C ARG A 6 4.24 8.86 7.25
N PHE A 7 3.21 8.26 6.66
CA PHE A 7 2.78 6.92 7.01
C PHE A 7 3.52 5.89 6.12
N THR A 8 4.28 4.98 6.73
CA THR A 8 5.19 4.08 6.01
C THR A 8 5.06 2.65 6.52
N SER A 9 5.11 1.68 5.60
CA SER A 9 5.05 0.23 5.87
C SER A 9 3.80 -0.32 6.61
N PRO A 10 2.58 0.25 6.49
CA PRO A 10 1.39 -0.42 7.00
C PRO A 10 1.11 -1.72 6.24
N HIS A 11 0.46 -2.66 6.94
CA HIS A 11 0.04 -3.91 6.31
C HIS A 11 -1.10 -3.61 5.31
N PRO A 12 -1.20 -4.30 4.15
CA PRO A 12 -2.29 -4.07 3.18
C PRO A 12 -3.72 -4.18 3.74
N ARG A 13 -3.88 -4.86 4.89
CA ARG A 13 -5.17 -4.96 5.59
C ARG A 13 -5.59 -3.64 6.25
N ASP A 14 -4.63 -2.80 6.60
CA ASP A 14 -4.84 -1.58 7.37
C ASP A 14 -5.21 -0.38 6.46
N PHE A 15 -5.16 -0.57 5.13
CA PHE A 15 -5.75 0.38 4.17
C PHE A 15 -7.23 0.12 3.95
N THR A 16 -7.99 0.49 4.96
CA THR A 16 -9.44 0.62 4.90
C THR A 16 -9.82 1.97 4.31
N ASP A 17 -11.09 2.13 3.93
CA ASP A 17 -11.57 3.33 3.24
C ASP A 17 -11.51 4.58 4.14
N ASP A 18 -11.75 4.41 5.44
CA ASP A 18 -11.61 5.45 6.47
C ASP A 18 -10.16 5.91 6.66
N VAL A 19 -9.18 5.00 6.59
CA VAL A 19 -7.76 5.36 6.64
C VAL A 19 -7.35 6.16 5.40
N ILE A 20 -7.81 5.75 4.22
CA ILE A 20 -7.52 6.47 2.96
C ILE A 20 -8.16 7.87 3.00
N ALA A 21 -9.41 7.99 3.46
CA ALA A 21 -10.08 9.26 3.64
C ALA A 21 -9.34 10.17 4.64
N ALA A 22 -8.96 9.64 5.80
CA ALA A 22 -8.20 10.37 6.80
C ALA A 22 -6.86 10.89 6.25
N MET A 23 -6.16 10.09 5.44
CA MET A 23 -4.93 10.53 4.78
C MET A 23 -5.17 11.68 3.79
N ALA A 24 -6.26 11.63 3.03
CA ALA A 24 -6.60 12.65 2.03
C ALA A 24 -7.07 13.98 2.67
N GLU A 25 -7.78 13.91 3.79
CA GLU A 25 -8.39 15.07 4.46
C GLU A 25 -7.47 15.74 5.48
N THR A 26 -6.38 15.07 5.89
CA THR A 26 -5.47 15.60 6.92
C THR A 26 -4.29 16.35 6.29
N PRO A 27 -4.22 17.70 6.39
CA PRO A 27 -3.29 18.50 5.58
C PRO A 27 -1.79 18.25 5.83
N ASN A 28 -1.42 17.83 7.05
CA ASN A 28 -0.03 17.54 7.38
C ASN A 28 0.35 16.07 7.10
N VAL A 29 -0.60 15.22 6.70
CA VAL A 29 -0.30 13.85 6.24
C VAL A 29 0.11 13.90 4.79
N MET A 30 1.19 13.20 4.48
CA MET A 30 1.71 13.17 3.12
C MET A 30 0.89 12.24 2.22
N PRO A 31 0.62 12.66 0.96
CA PRO A 31 0.01 11.79 -0.04
C PRO A 31 1.07 10.79 -0.54
N GLN A 32 1.44 9.84 0.32
CA GLN A 32 2.35 8.76 0.01
C GLN A 32 1.82 7.46 0.59
N LEU A 33 1.91 6.42 -0.22
CA LEU A 33 1.68 5.04 0.16
C LEU A 33 2.95 4.21 -0.08
N HIS A 34 3.53 3.67 0.99
CA HIS A 34 4.50 2.59 0.89
C HIS A 34 3.86 1.29 1.38
N MET A 35 3.68 0.32 0.49
CA MET A 35 3.06 -0.96 0.80
C MET A 35 3.85 -2.10 0.13
N PRO A 36 4.34 -3.10 0.88
CA PRO A 36 5.16 -4.16 0.30
C PRO A 36 4.32 -5.19 -0.47
N MET A 37 4.38 -5.16 -1.80
CA MET A 37 3.78 -6.18 -2.66
C MET A 37 4.55 -7.50 -2.63
N GLN A 38 5.88 -7.44 -2.54
CA GLN A 38 6.83 -8.57 -2.49
C GLN A 38 6.91 -9.40 -3.77
N SER A 39 5.79 -9.72 -4.43
CA SER A 39 5.77 -10.41 -5.73
C SER A 39 4.50 -10.11 -6.51
N GLY A 40 4.60 -10.14 -7.84
CA GLY A 40 3.44 -10.10 -8.75
C GLY A 40 2.80 -11.45 -9.04
N SER A 41 3.29 -12.54 -8.45
CA SER A 41 2.71 -13.86 -8.65
C SER A 41 1.98 -14.33 -7.39
N ASP A 42 0.69 -14.59 -7.50
CA ASP A 42 -0.12 -15.16 -6.41
C ASP A 42 0.42 -16.52 -5.93
N ARG A 43 1.00 -17.32 -6.83
CA ARG A 43 1.69 -18.57 -6.48
C ARG A 43 2.87 -18.29 -5.56
N VAL A 44 3.71 -17.31 -5.92
CA VAL A 44 4.89 -16.91 -5.12
C VAL A 44 4.47 -16.27 -3.80
N LEU A 45 3.46 -15.38 -3.81
CA LEU A 45 2.91 -14.77 -2.59
C LEU A 45 2.39 -15.82 -1.61
N LYS A 46 1.72 -16.87 -2.11
CA LYS A 46 1.28 -18.00 -1.29
C LYS A 46 2.47 -18.77 -0.71
N ALA A 47 3.50 -19.03 -1.50
CA ALA A 47 4.72 -19.70 -1.04
C ALA A 47 5.47 -18.86 0.02
N MET A 48 5.44 -17.53 -0.11
CA MET A 48 5.92 -16.56 0.90
C MET A 48 5.02 -16.43 2.14
N ARG A 49 3.92 -17.20 2.22
CA ARG A 49 2.90 -17.14 3.30
C ARG A 49 2.26 -15.75 3.47
N ARG A 50 2.14 -14.98 2.39
CA ARG A 50 1.38 -13.72 2.40
C ARG A 50 -0.13 -14.02 2.44
N SER A 51 -0.85 -13.25 3.23
CA SER A 51 -2.31 -13.35 3.38
C SER A 51 -3.10 -12.61 2.29
N TYR A 52 -2.42 -11.78 1.50
CA TYR A 52 -2.99 -11.02 0.39
C TYR A 52 -2.50 -11.53 -0.97
N ARG A 53 -3.20 -11.10 -2.02
CA ARG A 53 -2.95 -11.43 -3.43
C ARG A 53 -2.83 -10.16 -4.25
N GLN A 54 -2.40 -10.28 -5.50
CA GLN A 54 -2.20 -9.14 -6.40
C GLN A 54 -3.46 -8.27 -6.50
N GLU A 55 -4.63 -8.89 -6.62
CA GLU A 55 -5.92 -8.18 -6.74
C GLU A 55 -6.16 -7.23 -5.55
N ARG A 56 -5.92 -7.70 -4.31
CA ARG A 56 -6.09 -6.85 -3.12
C ARG A 56 -5.12 -5.67 -3.12
N PHE A 57 -3.88 -5.88 -3.56
CA PHE A 57 -2.90 -4.80 -3.67
C PHE A 57 -3.37 -3.74 -4.68
N LEU A 58 -3.75 -4.16 -5.88
CA LEU A 58 -4.22 -3.25 -6.93
C LEU A 58 -5.47 -2.49 -6.52
N GLY A 59 -6.44 -3.15 -5.88
CA GLY A 59 -7.65 -2.49 -5.38
C GLY A 59 -7.37 -1.40 -4.34
N ILE A 60 -6.32 -1.55 -3.51
CA ILE A 60 -5.89 -0.48 -2.59
C ILE A 60 -5.31 0.69 -3.39
N ILE A 61 -4.47 0.41 -4.40
CA ILE A 61 -3.89 1.46 -5.25
C ILE A 61 -4.99 2.25 -5.99
N GLU A 62 -6.00 1.58 -6.52
CA GLU A 62 -7.14 2.24 -7.19
C GLU A 62 -7.87 3.21 -6.25
N LYS A 63 -8.18 2.78 -5.03
CA LYS A 63 -8.83 3.63 -4.02
C LYS A 63 -7.96 4.83 -3.64
N VAL A 64 -6.67 4.60 -3.45
CA VAL A 64 -5.70 5.67 -3.12
C VAL A 64 -5.58 6.67 -4.27
N ARG A 65 -5.52 6.21 -5.52
CA ARG A 65 -5.48 7.09 -6.70
C ARG A 65 -6.79 7.87 -6.88
N ALA A 66 -7.94 7.28 -6.53
CA ALA A 66 -9.21 7.98 -6.57
C ALA A 66 -9.28 9.12 -5.53
N ALA A 67 -8.78 8.89 -4.31
CA ALA A 67 -8.79 9.89 -3.24
C ALA A 67 -7.64 10.91 -3.34
N MET A 68 -6.47 10.48 -3.79
CA MET A 68 -5.23 11.25 -3.87
C MET A 68 -4.52 10.93 -5.20
N PRO A 69 -4.92 11.55 -6.32
CA PRO A 69 -4.42 11.21 -7.67
C PRO A 69 -2.90 11.26 -7.80
N ASP A 70 -2.26 12.22 -7.14
CA ASP A 70 -0.82 12.44 -7.20
C ASP A 70 -0.04 11.70 -6.09
N ALA A 71 -0.69 10.81 -5.34
CA ALA A 71 -0.03 10.09 -4.26
C ALA A 71 1.21 9.31 -4.76
N ALA A 72 2.32 9.48 -4.07
CA ALA A 72 3.54 8.71 -4.35
C ALA A 72 3.35 7.27 -3.88
N ILE A 73 3.47 6.31 -4.80
CA ILE A 73 3.33 4.88 -4.49
C ILE A 73 4.72 4.24 -4.53
N SER A 74 5.09 3.52 -3.47
CA SER A 74 6.30 2.70 -3.44
C SER A 74 6.02 1.31 -2.87
N THR A 75 6.83 0.35 -3.31
CA THR A 75 6.71 -1.06 -2.92
C THR A 75 8.07 -1.75 -2.99
N ASP A 76 8.24 -2.80 -2.20
CA ASP A 76 9.38 -3.72 -2.30
C ASP A 76 9.00 -4.94 -3.14
N ILE A 77 9.97 -5.47 -3.89
CA ILE A 77 9.83 -6.67 -4.73
C ILE A 77 11.00 -7.62 -4.46
N ILE A 78 10.69 -8.90 -4.25
CA ILE A 78 11.66 -9.99 -4.13
C ILE A 78 11.61 -10.82 -5.42
N VAL A 79 12.73 -10.86 -6.12
CA VAL A 79 12.95 -11.71 -7.29
C VAL A 79 13.72 -12.97 -6.88
N GLY A 80 13.55 -14.06 -7.65
CA GLY A 80 14.28 -15.31 -7.40
C GLY A 80 13.89 -16.03 -6.10
N PHE A 81 12.69 -15.78 -5.57
CA PHE A 81 12.20 -16.48 -4.37
C PHE A 81 12.17 -18.00 -4.61
N PRO A 82 12.74 -18.84 -3.72
CA PRO A 82 12.69 -20.29 -3.86
C PRO A 82 11.26 -20.81 -3.73
N GLY A 83 10.63 -21.17 -4.85
CA GLY A 83 9.23 -21.62 -4.88
C GLY A 83 8.70 -22.09 -6.23
#